data_AF-A0A8T1SCG3-F1
#
_entry.id   AF-A0A8T1SCG3-F1
#
_cell.length_a   1.000
_cell.length_b   1.000
_cell.length_c   1.000
_cell.angle_alpha   90.00
_cell.angle_beta   90.00
_cell.angle_gamma   90.00
#
_symmetry.space_group_name_H-M   'P 1'
#
loop_
_entity.id
_entity.type
_entity.pdbx_description
1 polymer ?
#
loop_
_entity_poly.entity_id
_entity_poly.type
_entity_poly.pdbx_seq_one_letter_code
_entity_poly.pdbx_strand_id
1 'polypeptide(L)'
;KFFKAALERAAPAPGSADDVRELLSRRKSSFSGHFQWLLYHRAVPSLIQEGPQCGLVALWMAGSLLNLSQDVSLERIVRVALERGYTAQGEMFSAADMAQLAEEVFQCRAELLSGGLEGENRGRILRHLTAGCPLLLPYDEDSNHEPCRRRGYKAHWAVVSGLLLGLRAGTLSPACQEDGEISGLFRPGPACPPPAPEDVLEIYLLSKQGKSWRPQLWRYRQAHESNAQLTDLCPKRAGDGKAYVVPAGGVRAGLCGRAVLLHPRTAQSALPPPAGPPPAAER
;
A
#
# COMPACT_ATOMS: atom_id res chain seq x y z
N LYS A 1 27.13 -8.77 -4.34
CA LYS A 1 26.92 -9.79 -3.27
C LYS A 1 27.47 -9.33 -1.90
N PHE A 2 28.65 -8.71 -1.82
CA PHE A 2 29.25 -8.25 -0.54
C PHE A 2 28.50 -7.09 0.17
N PHE A 3 27.86 -6.17 -0.56
CA PHE A 3 27.09 -5.07 0.08
C PHE A 3 25.73 -5.49 0.67
N LYS A 4 25.14 -6.61 0.19
CA LYS A 4 23.82 -7.09 0.67
C LYS A 4 23.95 -7.67 2.09
N ALA A 5 24.98 -8.48 2.32
CA ALA A 5 25.27 -9.07 3.63
C ALA A 5 25.75 -8.05 4.68
N ALA A 6 26.39 -6.95 4.26
CA ALA A 6 26.83 -5.89 5.18
C ALA A 6 25.66 -5.04 5.71
N LEU A 7 24.63 -4.82 4.89
CA LEU A 7 23.40 -4.13 5.30
C LEU A 7 22.49 -5.01 6.17
N GLU A 8 22.48 -6.33 5.94
CA GLU A 8 21.74 -7.30 6.76
C GLU A 8 22.30 -7.44 8.19
N ARG A 9 23.57 -7.08 8.43
CA ARG A 9 24.26 -7.20 9.73
C ARG A 9 24.22 -5.93 10.60
N ALA A 10 23.86 -4.78 10.05
CA ALA A 10 24.02 -3.47 10.73
C ALA A 10 22.70 -2.73 11.00
N ALA A 11 21.55 -3.28 10.62
CA ALA A 11 20.25 -2.65 10.82
C ALA A 11 19.31 -3.58 11.60
N PRO A 12 18.39 -3.04 12.43
CA PRO A 12 17.27 -3.82 12.94
C PRO A 12 16.53 -4.48 11.77
N ALA A 13 15.88 -5.63 12.03
CA ALA A 13 15.24 -6.43 10.99
C ALA A 13 14.38 -5.55 10.05
N PRO A 14 14.67 -5.51 8.73
CA PRO A 14 14.05 -4.57 7.82
C PRO A 14 12.52 -4.68 7.82
N GLY A 15 11.82 -3.58 8.11
CA GLY A 15 10.36 -3.57 8.25
C GLY A 15 9.85 -3.65 9.69
N SER A 16 10.68 -3.37 10.71
CA SER A 16 10.20 -3.21 12.09
C SER A 16 9.47 -1.87 12.28
N ALA A 17 8.69 -1.76 13.36
CA ALA A 17 8.06 -0.48 13.77
C ALA A 17 9.09 0.64 14.01
N ASP A 18 10.36 0.30 14.22
CA ASP A 18 11.44 1.26 14.48
C ASP A 18 11.82 2.06 13.23
N ASP A 19 11.64 1.49 12.02
CA ASP A 19 11.97 2.17 10.76
C ASP A 19 11.08 3.41 10.53
N VAL A 20 9.79 3.31 10.88
CA VAL A 20 8.86 4.45 10.77
C VAL A 20 9.16 5.48 11.85
N ARG A 21 9.48 5.04 13.07
CA ARG A 21 9.90 5.96 14.14
C ARG A 21 11.14 6.74 13.72
N GLU A 22 12.16 6.07 13.20
CA GLU A 22 13.38 6.72 12.71
C GLU A 22 13.07 7.74 11.61
N LEU A 23 12.23 7.36 10.63
CA LEU A 23 11.78 8.25 9.55
C LEU A 23 11.12 9.53 10.10
N LEU A 24 10.20 9.39 11.06
CA LEU A 24 9.49 10.51 11.65
C LEU A 24 10.40 11.40 12.50
N SER A 25 11.30 10.81 13.30
CA SER A 25 12.29 11.54 14.08
C SER A 25 13.20 12.40 13.19
N ARG A 26 13.68 11.86 12.07
CA ARG A 26 14.50 12.59 11.09
C ARG A 26 13.73 13.74 10.42
N ARG A 27 12.40 13.63 10.33
CA ARG A 27 11.52 14.61 9.70
C ARG A 27 10.82 15.54 10.68
N LYS A 28 11.10 15.45 11.98
CA LYS A 28 10.41 16.20 13.03
C LYS A 28 10.39 17.71 12.78
N SER A 29 11.48 18.28 12.27
CA SER A 29 11.57 19.72 11.94
C SER A 29 10.72 20.14 10.74
N SER A 30 10.31 19.20 9.90
CA SER A 30 9.42 19.47 8.75
C SER A 30 7.93 19.49 9.11
N PHE A 31 7.60 19.13 10.36
CA PHE A 31 6.25 19.11 10.87
C PHE A 31 5.91 20.40 11.59
N SER A 32 4.75 20.97 11.27
CA SER A 32 4.22 22.13 11.98
C SER A 32 3.97 21.80 13.46
N GLY A 33 4.45 22.67 14.35
CA GLY A 33 4.16 22.60 15.78
C GLY A 33 2.73 23.03 16.14
N HIS A 34 1.96 23.53 15.17
CA HIS A 34 0.55 23.91 15.36
C HIS A 34 -0.43 22.74 15.21
N PHE A 35 0.05 21.56 14.79
CA PHE A 35 -0.78 20.38 14.60
C PHE A 35 -0.49 19.33 15.67
N GLN A 36 -1.52 18.55 15.99
CA GLN A 36 -1.33 17.29 16.69
C GLN A 36 -1.21 16.18 15.64
N TRP A 37 -0.14 15.41 15.68
CA TRP A 37 0.15 14.41 14.65
C TRP A 37 -0.37 13.04 15.07
N LEU A 38 -1.29 12.46 14.32
CA LEU A 38 -1.87 11.14 14.60
C LEU A 38 -1.36 10.10 13.59
N LEU A 39 -0.71 9.06 14.08
CA LEU A 39 -0.10 7.99 13.29
C LEU A 39 -0.96 6.72 13.30
N TYR A 40 -1.42 6.31 12.12
CA TYR A 40 -1.96 4.98 11.86
C TYR A 40 -0.92 4.19 11.07
N HIS A 41 -0.39 3.10 11.63
CA HIS A 41 0.62 2.33 10.92
C HIS A 41 0.58 0.86 11.32
N ARG A 42 0.65 -0.01 10.31
CA ARG A 42 1.05 -1.41 10.49
C ARG A 42 2.35 -1.67 9.75
N ALA A 43 3.28 -2.32 10.46
CA ALA A 43 4.57 -2.70 9.93
C ALA A 43 4.38 -3.68 8.76
N VAL A 44 5.20 -3.49 7.73
CA VAL A 44 5.27 -4.36 6.56
C VAL A 44 6.73 -4.72 6.32
N PRO A 45 7.05 -5.95 5.87
CA PRO A 45 8.42 -6.34 5.58
C PRO A 45 9.00 -5.51 4.42
N SER A 46 10.32 -5.52 4.28
CA SER A 46 10.99 -4.97 3.10
C SER A 46 11.55 -6.10 2.23
N LEU A 47 11.48 -5.92 0.92
CA LEU A 47 12.11 -6.82 -0.05
C LEU A 47 12.63 -5.98 -1.21
N ILE A 48 13.91 -6.15 -1.52
CA ILE A 48 14.51 -5.50 -2.69
C ILE A 48 14.18 -6.33 -3.93
N GLN A 49 13.50 -5.70 -4.89
CA GLN A 49 13.13 -6.30 -6.15
C GLN A 49 14.35 -6.69 -6.98
N GLU A 50 14.21 -7.77 -7.74
CA GLU A 50 15.14 -8.15 -8.79
C GLU A 50 14.44 -8.00 -10.14
N GLY A 51 15.02 -7.21 -11.05
CA GLY A 51 14.39 -6.90 -12.33
C GLY A 51 13.13 -6.01 -12.21
N PRO A 52 12.18 -6.08 -13.16
CA PRO A 52 11.04 -5.17 -13.25
C PRO A 52 9.87 -5.50 -12.29
N GLN A 53 10.12 -6.19 -11.18
CA GLN A 53 9.10 -6.78 -10.30
C GLN A 53 8.46 -5.83 -9.27
N CYS A 54 8.51 -4.52 -9.49
CA CYS A 54 8.07 -3.53 -8.49
C CYS A 54 6.63 -3.73 -7.99
N GLY A 55 5.69 -4.02 -8.90
CA GLY A 55 4.29 -4.30 -8.57
C GLY A 55 4.12 -5.57 -7.75
N LEU A 56 4.82 -6.64 -8.14
CA LEU A 56 4.73 -7.95 -7.47
C LEU A 56 5.37 -7.92 -6.08
N VAL A 57 6.45 -7.16 -5.92
CA VAL A 57 7.07 -6.92 -4.61
C VAL A 57 6.17 -6.07 -3.72
N ALA A 58 5.55 -5.01 -4.25
CA ALA A 58 4.58 -4.22 -3.48
C ALA A 58 3.37 -5.07 -3.04
N LEU A 59 2.87 -5.93 -3.94
CA LEU A 59 1.80 -6.89 -3.64
C LEU A 59 2.23 -7.89 -2.53
N TRP A 60 3.44 -8.44 -2.63
CA TRP A 60 4.00 -9.32 -1.59
C TRP A 60 4.07 -8.63 -0.22
N MET A 61 4.58 -7.38 -0.17
CA MET A 61 4.64 -6.60 1.07
C MET A 61 3.22 -6.37 1.64
N ALA A 62 2.25 -6.05 0.79
CA ALA A 62 0.86 -5.85 1.19
C ALA A 62 0.21 -7.12 1.77
N GLY A 63 0.57 -8.30 1.25
CA GLY A 63 0.07 -9.59 1.73
C GLY A 63 0.26 -9.82 3.23
N SER A 64 1.35 -9.31 3.81
CA SER A 64 1.63 -9.40 5.25
C SER A 64 0.57 -8.74 6.14
N LEU A 65 -0.21 -7.80 5.61
CA LEU A 65 -1.28 -7.10 6.34
C LEU A 65 -2.63 -7.81 6.25
N LEU A 66 -2.76 -8.84 5.41
CA LEU A 66 -4.02 -9.55 5.16
C LEU A 66 -4.30 -10.70 6.13
N ASN A 67 -3.46 -10.89 7.15
CA ASN A 67 -3.60 -11.92 8.19
C ASN A 67 -3.87 -13.31 7.59
N LEU A 68 -3.06 -13.70 6.61
CA LEU A 68 -3.21 -14.94 5.85
C LEU A 68 -2.99 -16.17 6.73
N SER A 69 -3.67 -17.27 6.42
CA SER A 69 -3.44 -18.57 7.09
C SER A 69 -2.12 -19.23 6.69
N GLN A 70 -1.54 -18.84 5.55
CA GLN A 70 -0.29 -19.34 5.02
C GLN A 70 0.48 -18.22 4.32
N ASP A 71 1.79 -18.22 4.45
CA ASP A 71 2.66 -17.28 3.75
C ASP A 71 2.69 -17.60 2.25
N VAL A 72 2.55 -16.55 1.43
CA VAL A 72 2.66 -16.63 -0.02
C VAL A 72 4.02 -16.08 -0.42
N SER A 73 4.82 -16.91 -1.09
CA SER A 73 6.16 -16.50 -1.55
C SER A 73 6.09 -15.58 -2.77
N LEU A 74 7.12 -14.75 -2.97
CA LEU A 74 7.22 -13.91 -4.16
C LEU A 74 7.27 -14.74 -5.44
N GLU A 75 7.94 -15.90 -5.42
CA GLU A 75 8.04 -16.82 -6.55
C GLU A 75 6.66 -17.31 -6.99
N ARG A 76 5.78 -17.61 -6.03
CA ARG A 76 4.38 -17.97 -6.34
C ARG A 76 3.64 -16.82 -7.00
N ILE A 77 3.79 -15.59 -6.50
CA ILE A 77 3.14 -14.40 -7.09
C ILE A 77 3.63 -14.18 -8.53
N VAL A 78 4.94 -14.23 -8.75
CA VAL A 78 5.54 -14.08 -10.09
C VAL A 78 5.05 -15.17 -11.04
N ARG A 79 5.04 -16.43 -10.60
CA ARG A 79 4.58 -17.56 -11.40
C ARG A 79 3.12 -17.37 -11.84
N VAL A 80 2.22 -17.05 -10.92
CA VAL A 80 0.80 -16.83 -11.25
C VAL A 80 0.63 -15.64 -12.19
N ALA A 81 1.36 -14.54 -11.98
CA ALA A 81 1.29 -13.38 -12.88
C ALA A 81 1.73 -13.73 -14.32
N LEU A 82 2.75 -14.58 -14.48
CA LEU A 82 3.20 -15.07 -15.79
C LEU A 82 2.18 -16.03 -16.42
N GLU A 83 1.67 -17.00 -15.66
CA GLU A 83 0.68 -17.98 -16.13
C GLU A 83 -0.63 -17.32 -16.59
N ARG A 84 -1.04 -16.24 -15.92
CA ARG A 84 -2.23 -15.43 -16.28
C ARG A 84 -1.96 -14.43 -17.41
N GLY A 85 -0.70 -14.26 -17.82
CA GLY A 85 -0.32 -13.31 -18.86
C GLY A 85 -0.44 -11.85 -18.43
N TYR A 86 -0.43 -11.55 -17.13
CA TYR A 86 -0.44 -10.18 -16.61
C TYR A 86 0.92 -9.48 -16.74
N THR A 87 1.97 -10.27 -16.96
CA THR A 87 3.34 -9.79 -17.09
C THR A 87 4.13 -10.67 -18.04
N ALA A 88 5.12 -10.09 -18.73
CA ALA A 88 6.09 -10.85 -19.53
C ALA A 88 7.38 -11.10 -18.74
N GLN A 89 7.80 -10.16 -17.87
CA GLN A 89 9.09 -10.24 -17.16
C GLN A 89 9.01 -9.88 -15.67
N GLY A 90 7.84 -9.52 -15.15
CA GLY A 90 7.58 -9.12 -13.77
C GLY A 90 7.00 -7.70 -13.62
N GLU A 91 6.98 -6.90 -14.68
CA GLU A 91 6.27 -5.62 -14.72
C GLU A 91 4.76 -5.77 -14.48
N MET A 92 4.11 -4.71 -13.99
CA MET A 92 2.66 -4.67 -13.85
C MET A 92 2.15 -3.32 -14.34
N PHE A 93 1.49 -3.29 -15.50
CA PHE A 93 0.94 -2.08 -16.10
C PHE A 93 -0.59 -1.97 -16.00
N SER A 94 -1.24 -2.88 -15.27
CA SER A 94 -2.69 -2.93 -15.09
C SER A 94 -3.03 -3.03 -13.60
N ALA A 95 -3.75 -2.04 -13.07
CA ALA A 95 -4.28 -2.11 -11.72
C ALA A 95 -5.42 -3.14 -11.59
N ALA A 96 -6.13 -3.44 -12.68
CA ALA A 96 -7.15 -4.48 -12.71
C ALA A 96 -6.50 -5.87 -12.58
N ASP A 97 -5.43 -6.13 -13.33
CA ASP A 97 -4.70 -7.40 -13.27
C ASP A 97 -4.02 -7.56 -11.90
N MET A 98 -3.50 -6.46 -11.32
CA MET A 98 -2.99 -6.44 -9.94
C MET A 98 -4.07 -6.86 -8.93
N ALA A 99 -5.30 -6.35 -9.08
CA ALA A 99 -6.40 -6.72 -8.21
C ALA A 99 -6.76 -8.21 -8.35
N GLN A 100 -6.90 -8.71 -9.57
CA GLN A 100 -7.18 -10.13 -9.84
C GLN A 100 -6.09 -11.05 -9.31
N LEU A 101 -4.83 -10.67 -9.51
CA LEU A 101 -3.68 -11.41 -8.98
C LEU A 101 -3.73 -11.47 -7.45
N ALA A 102 -4.04 -10.36 -6.78
CA ALA A 102 -4.16 -10.31 -5.32
C ALA A 102 -5.27 -11.22 -4.78
N GLU A 103 -6.44 -11.24 -5.42
CA GLU A 103 -7.54 -12.12 -5.03
C GLU A 103 -7.17 -13.59 -5.21
N GLU A 104 -6.48 -13.94 -6.29
CA GLU A 104 -6.07 -15.31 -6.58
C GLU A 104 -5.01 -15.82 -5.59
N VAL A 105 -3.92 -15.07 -5.42
CA VAL A 105 -2.76 -15.53 -4.64
C VAL A 105 -3.00 -15.46 -3.14
N PHE A 106 -3.70 -14.44 -2.66
CA PHE A 106 -3.94 -14.21 -1.23
C PHE A 106 -5.32 -14.63 -0.78
N GLN A 107 -6.21 -14.99 -1.70
CA GLN A 107 -7.58 -15.31 -1.32
C GLN A 107 -8.18 -14.09 -0.56
N CYS A 108 -7.87 -12.87 -0.96
CA CYS A 108 -8.42 -11.65 -0.35
C CYS A 108 -9.56 -11.07 -1.21
N ARG A 109 -10.17 -9.97 -0.78
CA ARG A 109 -11.03 -9.16 -1.66
C ARG A 109 -10.23 -7.94 -2.12
N ALA A 110 -10.19 -7.70 -3.42
CA ALA A 110 -9.57 -6.51 -3.98
C ALA A 110 -10.64 -5.53 -4.48
N GLU A 111 -10.42 -4.24 -4.24
CA GLU A 111 -11.29 -3.17 -4.69
C GLU A 111 -10.49 -2.19 -5.54
N LEU A 112 -10.81 -2.15 -6.84
CA LEU A 112 -10.18 -1.25 -7.79
C LEU A 112 -10.82 0.14 -7.72
N LEU A 113 -10.01 1.14 -7.41
CA LEU A 113 -10.41 2.54 -7.46
C LEU A 113 -10.10 3.16 -8.82
N SER A 114 -10.92 4.15 -9.19
CA SER A 114 -10.76 4.96 -10.41
C SER A 114 -11.03 6.42 -10.11
N GLY A 115 -10.40 7.34 -10.85
CA GLY A 115 -10.56 8.78 -10.66
C GLY A 115 -9.53 9.41 -9.71
N GLY A 116 -8.46 8.68 -9.36
CA GLY A 116 -7.40 9.14 -8.48
C GLY A 116 -7.73 8.97 -7.00
N LEU A 117 -6.93 9.60 -6.13
CA LEU A 117 -7.02 9.45 -4.68
C LEU A 117 -7.91 10.52 -4.03
N GLU A 118 -8.23 11.59 -4.74
CA GLU A 118 -9.05 12.70 -4.24
C GLU A 118 -10.55 12.45 -4.47
N GLY A 119 -11.38 13.47 -4.18
CA GLY A 119 -12.83 13.40 -4.39
C GLY A 119 -13.48 12.31 -3.55
N GLU A 120 -14.37 11.52 -4.18
CA GLU A 120 -15.11 10.43 -3.52
C GLU A 120 -14.20 9.32 -2.96
N ASN A 121 -12.99 9.15 -3.51
CA ASN A 121 -12.05 8.14 -3.05
C ASN A 121 -11.29 8.54 -1.78
N ARG A 122 -11.16 9.84 -1.50
CA ARG A 122 -10.38 10.33 -0.35
C ARG A 122 -10.89 9.73 0.96
N GLY A 123 -12.19 9.84 1.22
CA GLY A 123 -12.79 9.28 2.43
C GLY A 123 -12.67 7.75 2.51
N ARG A 124 -12.79 7.05 1.38
CA ARG A 124 -12.66 5.59 1.30
C ARG A 124 -11.23 5.14 1.65
N ILE A 125 -10.22 5.78 1.06
CA ILE A 125 -8.80 5.50 1.30
C ILE A 125 -8.43 5.77 2.76
N LEU A 126 -8.87 6.90 3.32
CA LEU A 126 -8.58 7.24 4.72
C LEU A 126 -9.18 6.18 5.66
N ARG A 127 -10.46 5.83 5.49
CA ARG A 127 -11.08 4.77 6.31
C ARG A 127 -10.33 3.44 6.18
N HIS A 128 -9.99 3.04 4.96
CA HIS A 128 -9.27 1.80 4.66
C HIS A 128 -7.91 1.71 5.38
N LEU A 129 -7.11 2.77 5.28
CA LEU A 129 -5.78 2.83 5.90
C LEU A 129 -5.87 2.97 7.42
N THR A 130 -6.85 3.72 7.96
CA THR A 130 -7.08 3.78 9.42
C THR A 130 -7.50 2.44 10.01
N ALA A 131 -8.16 1.58 9.23
CA ALA A 131 -8.47 0.21 9.60
C ALA A 131 -7.25 -0.74 9.49
N GLY A 132 -6.07 -0.22 9.11
CA GLY A 132 -4.85 -1.01 8.98
C GLY A 132 -4.82 -1.94 7.77
N CYS A 133 -5.65 -1.67 6.76
CA CYS A 133 -5.68 -2.44 5.51
C CYS A 133 -4.75 -1.79 4.45
N PRO A 134 -4.04 -2.58 3.63
CA PRO A 134 -3.08 -2.04 2.68
C PRO A 134 -3.74 -1.48 1.41
N LEU A 135 -3.09 -0.49 0.82
CA LEU A 135 -3.40 0.09 -0.48
C LEU A 135 -2.19 -0.10 -1.41
N LEU A 136 -2.41 -0.64 -2.61
CA LEU A 136 -1.41 -0.66 -3.68
C LEU A 136 -1.60 0.57 -4.57
N LEU A 137 -0.54 1.36 -4.70
CA LEU A 137 -0.55 2.62 -5.42
C LEU A 137 0.47 2.60 -6.56
N PRO A 138 0.02 2.64 -7.83
CA PRO A 138 0.91 2.97 -8.92
C PRO A 138 1.21 4.47 -8.87
N TYR A 139 2.48 4.83 -9.03
CA TYR A 139 2.96 6.21 -9.02
C TYR A 139 4.18 6.36 -9.94
N ASP A 140 4.62 7.58 -10.19
CA ASP A 140 5.80 7.85 -11.02
C ASP A 140 7.00 8.16 -10.12
N GLU A 141 8.04 7.35 -10.22
CA GLU A 141 9.15 7.35 -9.27
C GLU A 141 10.27 8.33 -9.65
N ASP A 142 10.78 9.11 -8.68
CA ASP A 142 12.04 9.86 -8.85
C ASP A 142 13.27 9.08 -8.37
N SER A 143 14.47 9.62 -8.56
CA SER A 143 15.74 9.02 -8.13
C SER A 143 15.86 8.82 -6.62
N ASN A 144 15.11 9.58 -5.82
CA ASN A 144 14.99 9.39 -4.38
C ASN A 144 13.83 8.45 -3.98
N HIS A 145 13.20 7.81 -4.97
CA HIS A 145 12.03 6.93 -4.85
C HIS A 145 10.70 7.62 -4.48
N GLU A 146 10.69 8.94 -4.26
CA GLU A 146 9.47 9.68 -3.98
C GLU A 146 8.60 9.89 -5.23
N PRO A 147 7.32 10.27 -5.06
CA PRO A 147 6.45 10.54 -6.20
C PRO A 147 6.85 11.80 -6.95
N CYS A 148 6.89 11.69 -8.27
CA CYS A 148 7.16 12.78 -9.20
C CYS A 148 6.11 12.81 -10.32
N ARG A 149 6.30 13.67 -11.32
CA ARG A 149 5.36 13.89 -12.44
C ARG A 149 6.11 13.84 -13.77
N ARG A 150 6.43 12.64 -14.27
CA ARG A 150 7.23 12.38 -15.48
C ARG A 150 6.46 11.55 -16.52
N ARG A 151 5.15 11.76 -16.60
CA ARG A 151 4.16 11.15 -17.51
C ARG A 151 4.03 9.63 -17.41
N GLY A 152 4.52 9.03 -16.33
CA GLY A 152 4.56 7.57 -16.15
C GLY A 152 5.80 6.91 -16.74
N TYR A 153 6.79 7.68 -17.19
CA TYR A 153 8.03 7.11 -17.74
C TYR A 153 8.82 6.30 -16.70
N LYS A 154 8.62 6.58 -15.42
CA LYS A 154 9.12 5.79 -14.31
C LYS A 154 7.96 5.26 -13.47
N ALA A 155 6.87 4.86 -14.12
CA ALA A 155 5.76 4.17 -13.47
C ALA A 155 6.30 3.02 -12.61
N HIS A 156 5.87 3.03 -11.36
CA HIS A 156 6.32 2.17 -10.28
C HIS A 156 5.14 1.86 -9.37
N TRP A 157 5.34 0.93 -8.45
CA TRP A 157 4.33 0.53 -7.48
C TRP A 157 4.88 0.65 -6.07
N ALA A 158 3.99 1.06 -5.16
CA ALA A 158 4.24 1.03 -3.75
C ALA A 158 3.06 0.41 -3.00
N VAL A 159 3.35 -0.16 -1.84
CA VAL A 159 2.35 -0.42 -0.81
C VAL A 159 2.28 0.78 0.12
N VAL A 160 1.06 1.24 0.41
CA VAL A 160 0.77 2.18 1.47
C VAL A 160 0.21 1.37 2.64
N SER A 161 0.88 1.45 3.80
CA SER A 161 0.57 0.66 5.00
C SER A 161 0.12 1.51 6.20
N GLY A 162 -0.05 2.82 5.99
CA GLY A 162 -0.43 3.72 7.06
C GLY A 162 -0.56 5.18 6.63
N LEU A 163 -0.95 6.00 7.60
CA LEU A 163 -1.19 7.43 7.49
C LEU A 163 -0.51 8.17 8.63
N LEU A 164 -0.02 9.36 8.33
CA LEU A 164 0.26 10.38 9.33
C LEU A 164 -0.67 11.56 9.06
N LEU A 165 -1.52 11.88 10.02
CA LEU A 165 -2.51 12.94 9.92
C LEU A 165 -2.09 14.12 10.79
N GLY A 166 -2.03 15.31 10.21
CA GLY A 166 -1.91 16.56 10.97
C GLY A 166 -3.31 17.06 11.32
N LEU A 167 -3.67 17.02 12.59
CA LEU A 167 -4.97 17.43 13.09
C LEU A 167 -4.95 18.87 13.58
N ARG A 168 -6.10 19.54 13.48
CA ARG A 168 -6.34 20.82 14.15
C ARG A 168 -6.12 20.66 15.65
N ALA A 169 -5.47 21.65 16.28
CA ALA A 169 -5.23 21.62 17.71
C ALA A 169 -6.56 21.50 18.50
N GLY A 170 -6.59 20.60 19.49
CA GLY A 170 -7.75 20.38 20.36
C GLY A 170 -8.78 19.38 19.83
N THR A 171 -8.59 18.81 18.64
CA THR A 171 -9.52 17.82 18.05
C THR A 171 -9.08 16.37 18.27
N LEU A 172 -7.94 16.17 18.92
CA LEU A 172 -7.44 14.83 19.22
C LEU A 172 -8.34 14.15 20.26
N SER A 173 -8.74 12.91 19.97
CA SER A 173 -9.51 12.09 20.90
C SER A 173 -8.73 11.82 22.20
N PRO A 174 -9.37 11.83 23.39
CA PRO A 174 -8.77 11.38 24.63
C PRO A 174 -8.32 9.91 24.62
N ALA A 175 -8.84 9.11 23.68
CA ALA A 175 -8.43 7.71 23.48
C ALA A 175 -7.11 7.58 22.70
N CYS A 176 -6.54 8.69 22.22
CA CYS A 176 -5.20 8.71 21.63
C CYS A 176 -4.14 8.73 22.74
N GLN A 177 -3.01 8.06 22.48
CA GLN A 177 -1.87 8.03 23.37
C GLN A 177 -0.69 8.73 22.70
N GLU A 178 0.00 9.60 23.43
CA GLU A 178 1.23 10.21 22.92
C GLU A 178 2.32 9.14 22.80
N ASP A 179 3.10 9.21 21.72
CA ASP A 179 4.25 8.36 21.51
C ASP A 179 5.33 8.70 22.55
N GLY A 180 5.83 7.67 23.25
CA GLY A 180 6.79 7.86 24.34
C GLY A 180 8.15 8.42 23.92
N GLU A 181 8.48 8.39 22.63
CA GLU A 181 9.78 8.83 22.11
C GLU A 181 9.68 10.10 21.26
N ILE A 182 8.59 10.25 20.50
CA ILE A 182 8.37 11.43 19.63
C ILE A 182 7.26 12.30 20.21
N SER A 183 7.65 13.30 21.01
CA SER A 183 6.68 14.29 21.52
C SER A 183 5.91 15.01 20.39
N GLY A 184 4.60 15.15 20.58
CA GLY A 184 3.64 15.69 19.62
C GLY A 184 3.10 14.68 18.60
N LEU A 185 3.60 13.45 18.61
CA LEU A 185 3.08 12.32 17.85
C LEU A 185 2.16 11.49 18.73
N PHE A 186 1.01 11.11 18.19
CA PHE A 186 -0.02 10.34 18.88
C PHE A 186 -0.36 9.08 18.09
N ARG A 187 -0.84 8.06 18.80
CA ARG A 187 -1.34 6.81 18.22
C ARG A 187 -2.77 6.55 18.72
N PRO A 188 -3.67 6.04 17.86
CA PRO A 188 -5.02 5.71 18.26
C PRO A 188 -5.00 4.50 19.21
N GLY A 189 -5.69 4.58 20.34
CA GLY A 189 -6.04 3.41 21.14
C GLY A 189 -7.11 2.55 20.46
N PRO A 190 -7.38 1.32 20.95
CA PRO A 190 -8.33 0.39 20.34
C PRO A 190 -9.77 0.94 20.19
N ALA A 191 -10.18 1.84 21.09
CA ALA A 191 -11.49 2.48 21.09
C ALA A 191 -11.48 3.89 20.47
N CYS A 192 -10.35 4.33 19.89
CA CYS A 192 -10.24 5.66 19.31
C CYS A 192 -11.00 5.73 17.97
N PRO A 193 -12.01 6.60 17.83
CA PRO A 193 -12.66 6.79 16.54
C PRO A 193 -11.67 7.43 15.55
N PRO A 194 -11.84 7.21 14.24
CA PRO A 194 -11.15 7.99 13.22
C PRO A 194 -11.49 9.50 13.37
N PRO A 195 -10.55 10.42 13.09
CA PRO A 195 -10.82 11.85 13.14
C PRO A 195 -11.85 12.25 12.08
N ALA A 196 -12.62 13.31 12.37
CA ALA A 196 -13.53 13.89 11.40
C ALA A 196 -12.74 14.49 10.21
N PRO A 197 -13.21 14.34 8.96
CA PRO A 197 -12.47 14.81 7.78
C PRO A 197 -12.09 16.30 7.82
N GLU A 198 -12.93 17.15 8.40
CA GLU A 198 -12.73 18.59 8.58
C GLU A 198 -11.63 18.95 9.59
N ASP A 199 -11.26 18.02 10.46
CA ASP A 199 -10.18 18.18 11.44
C ASP A 199 -8.82 17.78 10.88
N VAL A 200 -8.80 17.06 9.75
CA VAL A 200 -7.58 16.60 9.09
C VAL A 200 -7.08 17.69 8.13
N LEU A 201 -6.04 18.40 8.57
CA LEU A 201 -5.44 19.52 7.83
C LEU A 201 -4.31 19.06 6.90
N GLU A 202 -3.57 18.02 7.30
CA GLU A 202 -2.46 17.45 6.54
C GLU A 202 -2.57 15.94 6.49
N ILE A 203 -2.25 15.36 5.34
CA ILE A 203 -2.28 13.90 5.14
C ILE A 203 -0.98 13.48 4.49
N TYR A 204 -0.32 12.52 5.13
CA TYR A 204 0.83 11.84 4.58
C TYR A 204 0.59 10.33 4.53
N LEU A 205 1.09 9.70 3.47
CA LEU A 205 1.03 8.27 3.22
C LEU A 205 2.35 7.63 3.62
N LEU A 206 2.30 6.62 4.50
CA LEU A 206 3.44 5.76 4.80
C LEU A 206 3.55 4.69 3.73
N SER A 207 4.61 4.77 2.93
CA SER A 207 4.74 4.02 1.68
C SER A 207 6.06 3.25 1.62
N LYS A 208 6.04 2.06 1.01
CA LYS A 208 7.22 1.23 0.73
C LYS A 208 7.17 0.66 -0.67
N GLN A 209 8.35 0.42 -1.24
CA GLN A 209 8.54 0.00 -2.62
C GLN A 209 9.82 -0.85 -2.76
N GLY A 210 9.95 -1.58 -3.88
CA GLY A 210 10.95 -2.63 -4.05
C GLY A 210 12.40 -2.20 -4.27
N LYS A 211 12.73 -0.92 -4.38
CA LYS A 211 14.09 -0.40 -4.57
C LYS A 211 14.74 0.14 -3.29
N SER A 212 14.01 0.16 -2.17
CA SER A 212 14.50 0.67 -0.89
C SER A 212 14.08 -0.21 0.27
N TRP A 213 14.95 -0.34 1.27
CA TRP A 213 14.62 -0.95 2.56
C TRP A 213 13.80 -0.02 3.45
N ARG A 214 13.97 1.29 3.27
CA ARG A 214 13.41 2.32 4.16
C ARG A 214 12.00 2.71 3.72
N PRO A 215 11.05 2.86 4.65
CA PRO A 215 9.78 3.49 4.37
C PRO A 215 9.95 4.96 3.99
N GLN A 216 8.96 5.49 3.29
CA GLN A 216 8.88 6.88 2.92
C GLN A 216 7.56 7.48 3.37
N LEU A 217 7.57 8.80 3.55
CA LEU A 217 6.42 9.57 3.97
C LEU A 217 6.07 10.57 2.86
N TRP A 218 5.01 10.30 2.12
CA TRP A 218 4.62 11.10 0.95
C TRP A 218 3.45 12.00 1.29
N ARG A 219 3.47 13.25 0.81
CA ARG A 219 2.28 14.10 0.89
C ARG A 219 1.16 13.49 0.05
N TYR A 220 -0.05 13.40 0.59
CA TYR A 220 -1.19 12.78 -0.09
C TYR A 220 -1.43 13.38 -1.48
N ARG A 221 -1.44 14.72 -1.55
CA ARG A 221 -1.60 15.46 -2.80
C ARG A 221 -0.51 15.14 -3.82
N GLN A 222 0.74 15.02 -3.39
CA GLN A 222 1.87 14.68 -4.28
C GLN A 222 1.70 13.26 -4.86
N ALA A 223 1.31 12.31 -4.02
CA ALA A 223 1.04 10.94 -4.44
C ALA A 223 -0.15 10.88 -5.43
N HIS A 224 -1.22 11.64 -5.17
CA HIS A 224 -2.35 11.77 -6.07
C HIS A 224 -1.93 12.33 -7.43
N GLU A 225 -1.22 13.46 -7.46
CA GLU A 225 -0.77 14.10 -8.69
C GLU A 225 0.18 13.20 -9.50
N SER A 226 1.02 12.42 -8.82
CA SER A 226 1.91 11.43 -9.44
C SER A 226 1.15 10.27 -10.09
N ASN A 227 0.10 9.77 -9.42
CA ASN A 227 -0.78 8.71 -9.91
C ASN A 227 -1.69 9.18 -11.07
N ALA A 228 -2.23 10.40 -10.96
CA ALA A 228 -3.18 10.97 -11.93
C ALA A 228 -2.54 11.34 -13.28
N GLN A 229 -1.22 11.23 -13.42
CA GLN A 229 -0.47 11.57 -14.63
C GLN A 229 0.28 10.38 -15.24
N LEU A 230 0.00 9.15 -14.80
CA LEU A 230 0.58 7.93 -15.38
C LEU A 230 -0.04 7.63 -16.74
N THR A 231 0.45 8.30 -17.79
CA THR A 231 -0.22 8.28 -19.09
C THR A 231 0.51 7.45 -20.13
N ASP A 232 1.83 7.44 -20.10
CA ASP A 232 2.65 6.99 -21.22
C ASP A 232 3.63 5.90 -20.81
N LEU A 233 3.84 4.94 -21.71
CA LEU A 233 4.96 4.01 -21.59
C LEU A 233 6.26 4.77 -21.85
N CYS A 234 7.29 4.51 -21.03
CA CYS A 234 8.61 5.09 -21.22
C CYS A 234 9.13 4.86 -22.65
N PRO A 235 9.56 5.90 -23.40
CA PRO A 235 10.10 5.74 -24.76
C PRO A 235 11.27 4.76 -24.84
N LYS A 236 12.09 4.69 -23.77
CA LYS A 236 13.18 3.70 -23.69
C LYS A 236 12.66 2.27 -23.66
N ARG A 237 11.56 2.02 -22.95
CA ARG A 237 10.91 0.69 -22.92
C ARG A 237 10.25 0.38 -24.26
N ALA A 238 9.60 1.37 -24.87
CA ALA A 238 8.99 1.19 -26.19
C ALA A 238 10.02 0.82 -27.28
N GLY A 239 11.28 1.25 -27.14
CA GLY A 239 12.36 1.02 -28.11
C GLY A 239 13.40 -0.03 -27.71
N ASP A 240 13.23 -0.77 -26.61
CA ASP A 240 14.26 -1.72 -26.14
C ASP A 240 14.13 -3.15 -26.74
N GLY A 241 13.14 -3.36 -27.61
CA GLY A 241 12.89 -4.65 -28.27
C GLY A 241 12.30 -5.73 -27.37
N LYS A 242 11.95 -5.42 -26.11
CA LYS A 242 11.34 -6.38 -25.19
C LYS A 242 9.83 -6.38 -25.29
N ALA A 243 9.23 -7.53 -25.02
CA ALA A 243 7.79 -7.65 -24.86
C ALA A 243 7.35 -7.10 -23.50
N TYR A 244 6.24 -6.35 -23.52
CA TYR A 244 5.59 -5.79 -22.34
C TYR A 244 4.10 -6.06 -22.42
N VAL A 245 3.51 -6.51 -21.31
CA VAL A 245 2.05 -6.64 -21.19
C VAL A 245 1.47 -5.30 -20.80
N VAL A 246 0.88 -4.59 -21.76
CA VAL A 246 0.24 -3.28 -21.55
C VAL A 246 -1.24 -3.39 -21.96
N PRO A 247 -2.19 -2.93 -21.12
CA PRO A 247 -3.61 -2.97 -21.47
C PRO A 247 -3.97 -2.23 -22.75
N ALA A 248 -5.11 -2.59 -23.33
CA ALA A 248 -5.75 -1.77 -24.36
C ALA A 248 -5.98 -0.34 -23.82
N GLY A 249 -5.54 0.66 -24.57
CA GLY A 249 -5.51 2.07 -24.10
C GLY A 249 -4.24 2.48 -23.34
N GLY A 250 -3.24 1.59 -23.27
CA GLY A 250 -1.90 1.92 -22.78
C GLY A 250 -1.80 2.04 -21.26
N VAL A 251 -0.67 2.61 -20.80
CA VAL A 251 -0.41 2.89 -19.38
C VAL A 251 -1.50 3.77 -18.77
N ARG A 252 -2.02 4.74 -19.56
CA ARG A 252 -3.15 5.57 -19.14
C ARG A 252 -4.36 4.75 -18.69
N ALA A 253 -4.81 3.79 -19.50
CA ALA A 253 -5.98 2.98 -19.17
C ALA A 253 -5.70 2.07 -17.96
N GLY A 254 -4.49 1.53 -17.87
CA GLY A 254 -4.10 0.55 -16.85
C GLY A 254 -3.79 1.14 -15.47
N LEU A 255 -3.15 2.31 -15.38
CA LEU A 255 -2.62 2.87 -14.12
C LEU A 255 -3.13 4.27 -13.76
N CYS A 256 -3.45 5.12 -14.74
CA CYS A 256 -3.78 6.52 -14.48
C CYS A 256 -4.99 6.67 -13.57
N GLY A 257 -4.81 7.31 -12.42
CA GLY A 257 -5.90 7.50 -11.47
C GLY A 257 -6.44 6.20 -10.89
N ARG A 258 -5.68 5.09 -10.96
CA ARG A 258 -6.06 3.79 -10.42
C ARG A 258 -5.30 3.51 -9.14
N ALA A 259 -5.94 2.80 -8.22
CA ALA A 259 -5.31 2.24 -7.04
C ALA A 259 -6.09 0.99 -6.59
N VAL A 260 -5.49 0.12 -5.78
CA VAL A 260 -6.13 -1.12 -5.34
C VAL A 260 -6.16 -1.20 -3.83
N LEU A 261 -7.34 -1.24 -3.24
CA LEU A 261 -7.54 -1.52 -1.82
C LEU A 261 -7.62 -3.04 -1.63
N LEU A 262 -6.82 -3.61 -0.73
CA LEU A 262 -6.94 -5.04 -0.40
C LEU A 262 -7.58 -5.19 0.98
N HIS A 263 -8.60 -6.02 1.04
CA HIS A 263 -9.37 -6.32 2.25
C HIS A 263 -9.06 -7.74 2.72
N PRO A 264 -8.70 -7.94 4.00
CA PRO A 264 -8.61 -9.28 4.57
C PRO A 264 -9.92 -10.04 4.35
N ARG A 265 -9.84 -11.35 4.17
CA ARG A 265 -11.05 -12.17 4.11
C ARG A 265 -11.73 -12.05 5.47
N THR A 266 -12.91 -11.42 5.53
CA THR A 266 -13.75 -11.56 6.71
C THR A 266 -13.96 -13.06 6.88
N ALA A 267 -13.64 -13.61 8.05
CA ALA A 267 -14.12 -14.94 8.39
C ALA A 267 -15.61 -14.93 8.06
N GLN A 268 -16.03 -15.73 7.08
CA GLN A 268 -17.45 -16.00 6.93
C GLN A 268 -17.88 -16.39 8.34
N SER A 269 -18.83 -15.63 8.91
CA SER A 269 -19.70 -16.20 9.92
C SER A 269 -20.10 -17.55 9.34
N ALA A 270 -19.61 -18.63 9.95
CA ALA A 270 -20.05 -19.96 9.61
C ALA A 270 -21.56 -19.91 9.84
N LEU A 271 -22.32 -19.70 8.77
CA LEU A 271 -23.75 -19.96 8.81
C LEU A 271 -23.84 -21.42 9.27
N PRO A 272 -24.53 -21.70 10.39
CA PRO A 272 -24.69 -23.05 10.85
C PRO A 272 -25.28 -23.85 9.67
N PRO A 273 -24.82 -25.10 9.45
CA PRO A 273 -25.39 -25.94 8.41
C PRO A 273 -26.91 -25.96 8.58
N PRO A 274 -27.69 -25.98 7.47
CA PRO A 274 -29.13 -26.05 7.57
C PRO A 274 -29.49 -27.25 8.44
N ALA A 275 -30.35 -27.03 9.44
CA ALA A 275 -30.81 -28.08 10.34
C ALA A 275 -31.29 -29.26 9.47
N GLY A 276 -30.69 -30.43 9.70
CA GLY A 276 -31.08 -31.65 9.01
C GLY A 276 -32.57 -31.94 9.23
N PRO A 277 -33.22 -32.68 8.30
CA PRO A 277 -34.63 -32.98 8.41
C PRO A 277 -34.92 -33.66 9.76
N PRO A 278 -36.08 -33.37 10.39
CA PRO A 278 -36.43 -33.96 11.67
C PRO A 278 -36.51 -35.49 11.54
N PRO A 279 -36.17 -36.24 12.60
CA PRO A 279 -36.21 -37.69 12.57
C PRO A 279 -37.64 -38.16 12.26
N ALA A 280 -37.74 -39.18 11.41
CA ALA A 280 -38.99 -39.82 11.06
C ALA A 280 -39.68 -40.35 12.32
N ALA A 281 -40.96 -40.06 12.46
CA ALA A 281 -41.78 -40.57 13.55
C ALA A 281 -41.78 -42.11 13.51
N GLU A 282 -41.25 -42.72 14.56
CA GLU A 282 -41.37 -44.16 14.79
C GLU A 282 -42.85 -44.52 14.96
N ARG A 283 -43.28 -45.57 14.24
CA ARG A 283 -44.52 -46.30 14.50
C ARG A 283 -44.21 -47.55 15.28
#